data_AF-A0A951BK68-F1
#
_entry.id   AF-A0A951BK68-F1
#
_cell.length_a   1.000
_cell.length_b   1.000
_cell.length_c   1.000
_cell.angle_alpha   90.00
_cell.angle_beta   90.00
_cell.angle_gamma   90.00
#
_symmetry.space_group_name_H-M   'P 1'
#
loop_
_entity.id
_entity.type
_entity.pdbx_description
1 polymer ?
#
loop_
_entity_poly.entity_id
_entity_poly.type
_entity_poly.pdbx_seq_one_letter_code
_entity_poly.pdbx_strand_id
1 'polypeptide(L)' 'IGNGWFGGFLPAIVFAIVAATGNIYAGLWYPIVVAAISFVVALIFLPETKDRDINTIA' A
#
# COMPACT_ATOMS: atom_id res chain seq x y z
N ILE A 1 -15.20 -2.50 -3.83
CA ILE A 1 -14.69 -2.13 -5.17
C ILE A 1 -13.53 -1.16 -4.95
N GLY A 2 -12.27 -1.60 -5.06
CA GLY A 2 -11.09 -0.75 -4.79
C GLY A 2 -9.86 -1.48 -4.25
N ASN A 3 -10.03 -2.53 -3.44
CA ASN A 3 -8.94 -3.20 -2.72
C ASN A 3 -7.97 -4.02 -3.59
N GLY A 4 -8.30 -4.30 -4.86
CA GLY A 4 -7.46 -5.08 -5.78
C GLY A 4 -6.72 -4.26 -6.84
N TRP A 5 -7.21 -3.07 -7.19
CA TRP A 5 -6.62 -2.28 -8.27
C TRP A 5 -5.35 -1.55 -7.84
N PHE A 6 -5.33 -1.02 -6.61
CA PHE A 6 -4.22 -0.21 -6.13
C PHE A 6 -2.92 -1.01 -5.98
N GLY A 7 -3.01 -2.24 -5.46
CA GLY A 7 -1.88 -3.16 -5.34
C GLY A 7 -1.69 -4.08 -6.56
N GLY A 8 -2.78 -4.53 -7.18
CA GLY A 8 -2.71 -5.51 -8.28
C GLY A 8 -2.14 -4.94 -9.58
N PHE A 9 -2.32 -3.65 -9.86
CA PHE A 9 -1.72 -2.97 -11.02
C PHE A 9 -0.34 -2.38 -10.73
N LEU A 10 0.16 -2.47 -9.50
CA LEU A 10 1.45 -1.92 -9.11
C LEU A 10 2.60 -2.44 -10.00
N PRO A 11 2.72 -3.75 -10.31
CA PRO A 11 3.77 -4.23 -11.22
C PRO A 11 3.65 -3.66 -12.63
N ALA A 12 2.43 -3.53 -13.16
CA ALA A 12 2.18 -3.00 -14.50
C ALA A 12 2.51 -1.50 -14.60
N ILE A 13 2.14 -0.71 -13.59
CA ILE A 13 2.42 0.73 -13.52
C ILE A 13 3.91 0.98 -13.36
N VAL A 14 4.58 0.26 -12.45
CA VAL A 14 6.02 0.35 -12.23
C VAL A 14 6.77 0.00 -13.53
N PHE A 15 6.38 -1.09 -14.20
CA PHE A 15 6.98 -1.49 -15.47
C PHE A 15 6.78 -0.44 -16.57
N ALA A 16 5.57 0.10 -16.71
CA ALA A 16 5.29 1.14 -17.69
C ALA A 16 6.11 2.42 -17.45
N ILE A 17 6.26 2.84 -16.19
CA ILE A 17 7.06 4.03 -15.83
C ILE A 17 8.53 3.80 -16.16
N VAL A 18 9.09 2.64 -15.80
CA VAL A 18 10.49 2.31 -16.08
C VAL A 18 10.73 2.21 -17.59
N ALA A 19 9.81 1.60 -18.35
CA ALA A 19 9.89 1.50 -19.79
C ALA A 19 9.82 2.88 -20.48
N ALA A 20 9.01 3.81 -19.97
CA ALA A 20 8.87 5.14 -20.53
C ALA A 20 10.04 6.09 -20.18
N THR A 21 10.64 5.94 -18.99
CA THR A 21 11.73 6.81 -18.53
C THR A 21 13.12 6.23 -18.75
N GLY A 22 13.24 4.93 -19.04
CA GLY A 22 14.52 4.21 -19.14
C GLY A 22 15.28 4.11 -17.80
N ASN A 23 14.68 4.55 -16.70
CA ASN A 23 15.28 4.56 -15.37
C ASN A 23 14.48 3.67 -14.43
N ILE A 24 15.12 2.60 -13.93
CA ILE A 24 14.50 1.64 -13.00
C ILE A 24 14.05 2.29 -11.69
N TYR A 25 14.74 3.36 -11.24
CA TYR A 25 14.39 4.08 -10.02
C TYR A 25 13.14 4.93 -10.16
N ALA A 26 12.76 5.30 -11.38
CA ALA A 26 11.52 6.05 -11.62
C ALA A 26 10.28 5.23 -11.28
N GLY A 27 10.34 3.89 -11.27
CA GLY A 27 9.22 3.07 -10.82
C GLY A 27 9.00 3.09 -9.30
N LEU A 28 10.02 3.44 -8.50
CA LEU A 28 10.00 3.27 -7.05
C LEU A 28 9.08 4.25 -6.32
N TRP A 29 8.81 5.42 -6.90
CA TRP A 29 7.96 6.42 -6.22
C TRP A 29 6.55 5.86 -5.97
N TYR A 30 6.04 5.02 -6.88
CA TYR A 30 4.68 4.48 -6.79
C TYR A 30 4.49 3.59 -5.54
N PRO A 31 5.25 2.50 -5.31
CA PRO A 31 5.13 1.71 -4.08
C PRO A 31 5.45 2.51 -2.82
N ILE A 32 6.40 3.44 -2.86
CA ILE A 32 6.77 4.26 -1.69
C ILE A 32 5.60 5.12 -1.24
N VAL A 33 4.96 5.85 -2.17
CA VAL A 33 3.82 6.71 -1.85
C VAL A 33 2.62 5.88 -1.39
N VAL A 34 2.35 4.76 -2.06
CA VAL A 34 1.27 3.84 -1.68
C VAL A 34 1.46 3.29 -0.25
N ALA A 35 2.67 2.88 0.10
CA ALA A 35 3.01 2.40 1.44
C ALA A 35 2.89 3.50 2.49
N ALA A 36 3.39 4.71 2.19
CA ALA A 36 3.31 5.86 3.09
C ALA A 36 1.85 6.25 3.38
N ILE A 37 0.99 6.29 2.36
CA ILE A 37 -0.45 6.57 2.55
C ILE A 37 -1.09 5.47 3.40
N SER A 38 -0.79 4.20 3.10
CA SER A 38 -1.32 3.06 3.87
C SER A 38 -0.90 3.13 5.34
N PHE A 39 0.34 3.54 5.61
CA PHE A 39 0.86 3.73 6.95
C PHE A 39 0.15 4.87 7.68
N VAL A 40 -0.03 6.05 7.05
CA VAL A 40 -0.74 7.19 7.65
C VAL A 40 -2.20 6.83 7.95
N VAL A 41 -2.87 6.14 7.02
CA VAL A 41 -4.25 5.66 7.22
C VAL A 41 -4.30 4.67 8.38
N ALA A 42 -3.38 3.71 8.45
CA ALA A 42 -3.32 2.79 9.58
C ALA A 42 -3.08 3.52 10.91
N LEU A 43 -2.16 4.48 10.96
CA LEU A 43 -1.90 5.25 12.18
C LEU A 43 -3.12 6.03 12.69
N ILE A 44 -3.96 6.56 11.79
CA ILE A 44 -5.12 7.37 12.17
C ILE A 44 -6.33 6.49 12.50
N PHE A 45 -6.57 5.44 11.71
CA PHE A 45 -7.83 4.70 11.74
C PHE A 45 -7.73 3.32 12.38
N LEU A 46 -6.53 2.75 12.54
CA LEU A 46 -6.35 1.45 13.18
C LEU A 46 -6.31 1.66 14.70
N PRO A 47 -7.33 1.19 15.44
CA PRO A 47 -7.30 1.30 16.89
C PRO A 47 -6.26 0.35 17.48
N GLU A 48 -5.68 0.69 18.63
CA GLU A 48 -4.73 -0.18 19.31
C GLU A 48 -5.39 -1.52 19.65
N THR A 49 -4.83 -2.60 19.09
CA THR A 49 -5.32 -3.97 19.23
C THR A 49 -4.45 -4.82 20.13
N LYS A 50 -3.30 -4.31 20.60
CA LYS A 50 -2.48 -5.00 21.59
C LYS A 50 -3.28 -5.22 22.88
N ASP A 51 -3.25 -6.45 23.38
CA ASP A 51 -3.95 -6.92 24.60
C ASP A 51 -5.49 -6.99 24.53
N ARG A 52 -6.10 -6.95 23.34
CA ARG A 52 -7.54 -7.23 23.21
C ARG A 52 -7.81 -8.73 23.34
N ASP A 53 -8.65 -9.10 24.31
CA ASP A 53 -9.11 -10.47 24.48
C ASP A 53 -10.03 -10.88 23.31
N ILE A 54 -9.60 -11.89 22.56
CA ILE A 54 -10.30 -12.42 21.39
C ILE A 54 -11.57 -13.18 21.82
N ASN A 55 -11.61 -13.71 23.05
CA ASN A 55 -12.73 -14.51 23.56
C ASN A 55 -13.93 -13.66 23.99
N THR A 56 -13.77 -12.34 24.11
CA THR A 56 -14.86 -11.41 24.46
C THR A 56 -15.76 -11.06 23.26
N ILE A 57 -15.35 -11.41 22.03
CA ILE A 57 -16.02 -11.01 20.76
C ILE A 57 -16.75 -12.21 20.10
N ALA A 58 -16.74 -13.40 20.71
CA ALA A 58 -17.44 -14.62 20.25
C ALA A 58 -18.60 -14.97 21.20
#